data_AF-A0AAW7YVR2-F1
#
_entry.id   AF-A0AAW7YVR2-F1
#
_cell.length_a   1.000
_cell.length_b   1.000
_cell.length_c   1.000
_cell.angle_alpha   90.00
_cell.angle_beta   90.00
_cell.angle_gamma   90.00
#
_symmetry.space_group_name_H-M   'P 1'
#
loop_
_entity.id
_entity.type
_entity.pdbx_description
1 polymer ?
#
loop_
_entity_poly.entity_id
_entity_poly.type
_entity_poly.pdbx_seq_one_letter_code
_entity_poly.pdbx_strand_id
1 'polypeptide(L)' 'MAGCKIHSVTVGIAGSHISSMNSHGIVAVREREVTEHDLERVIDAASAVAIPADQKILHILPQEYL' A
#
# COMPACT_ATOMS: atom_id res chain seq x y z
N MET A 1 6.58 38.25 13.13
CA MET A 1 6.50 36.79 12.92
C MET A 1 5.09 36.36 13.28
N ALA A 2 4.35 35.74 12.36
CA ALA A 2 2.99 35.27 12.66
C ALA A 2 3.08 34.06 13.60
N GLY A 3 2.54 34.17 14.81
CA GLY A 3 2.54 33.11 15.85
C GLY A 3 1.65 31.91 15.53
N CYS A 4 1.60 31.49 14.27
CA CYS A 4 0.80 30.37 13.80
C CYS A 4 1.59 29.05 13.95
N LYS A 5 0.98 28.06 14.62
CA LYS A 5 1.50 26.69 14.67
C LYS A 5 0.85 25.89 13.54
N ILE A 6 1.68 25.32 12.67
CA ILE A 6 1.20 24.40 11.62
C ILE A 6 1.04 23.02 12.24
N HIS A 7 -0.17 22.45 12.15
CA HIS A 7 -0.49 21.13 12.73
C HIS A 7 -0.37 19.99 11.72
N SER A 8 -0.59 20.26 10.44
CA SER A 8 -0.54 19.27 9.37
C SER A 8 -0.30 19.94 8.03
N VAL A 9 0.33 19.21 7.11
CA VAL A 9 0.52 19.63 5.72
C VAL A 9 0.26 18.45 4.79
N THR A 10 -0.22 18.76 3.59
CA THR A 10 -0.27 17.80 2.48
C THR A 10 0.93 18.07 1.58
N VAL A 11 1.69 17.02 1.27
CA VAL A 11 2.89 17.11 0.42
C VAL A 11 2.74 16.15 -0.76
N GLY A 12 3.06 16.63 -1.96
CA GLY A 12 3.17 15.79 -3.15
C GLY A 12 4.59 15.26 -3.32
N ILE A 13 4.72 14.00 -3.74
CA ILE A 13 6.01 13.37 -4.03
C ILE A 13 6.02 12.98 -5.51
N ALA A 14 7.01 13.44 -6.27
CA ALA A 14 7.11 13.18 -7.70
C ALA A 14 8.58 13.16 -8.17
N GLY A 15 8.86 12.47 -9.27
CA GLY A 15 10.18 12.40 -9.91
C GLY A 15 10.67 10.98 -10.14
N SER A 16 11.91 10.85 -10.64
CA SER A 16 12.52 9.57 -11.03
C SER A 16 12.89 8.64 -9.87
N HIS A 17 12.80 9.12 -8.63
CA HIS A 17 13.05 8.33 -7.41
C HIS A 17 11.79 7.61 -6.92
N ILE A 18 10.65 7.79 -7.59
CA ILE A 18 9.40 7.10 -7.31
C ILE A 18 9.17 6.03 -8.36
N SER A 19 8.86 4.83 -7.89
CA SER A 19 8.56 3.68 -8.73
C SER A 19 7.31 2.98 -8.23
N SER A 20 6.60 2.36 -9.16
CA SER A 20 5.43 1.52 -8.90
C SER A 20 5.68 0.13 -9.45
N MET A 21 5.24 -0.90 -8.73
CA MET A 21 5.27 -2.26 -9.22
C MET A 21 3.92 -2.93 -8.99
N ASN A 22 3.53 -3.79 -9.91
CA ASN A 22 2.37 -4.65 -9.75
C ASN A 22 2.81 -5.95 -9.08
N SER A 23 2.00 -6.44 -8.14
CA SER A 23 2.22 -7.68 -7.43
C SER A 23 0.89 -8.38 -7.19
N HIS A 24 0.93 -9.71 -7.12
CA HIS A 24 -0.25 -10.53 -6.92
C HIS A 24 -0.11 -11.30 -5.61
N GLY A 25 -1.21 -11.35 -4.86
CA GLY A 25 -1.34 -12.15 -3.64
C GLY A 25 -2.49 -13.14 -3.81
N ILE A 26 -2.35 -14.32 -3.21
CA ILE A 26 -3.41 -15.34 -3.21
C ILE A 26 -3.60 -15.80 -1.77
N VAL A 27 -4.84 -15.84 -1.33
CA VAL A 27 -5.22 -16.38 -0.02
C VAL A 27 -6.36 -17.36 -0.18
N ALA A 28 -6.32 -18.43 0.62
CA ALA A 28 -7.43 -19.37 0.70
C ALA A 28 -8.55 -18.76 1.55
N VAL A 29 -9.75 -18.67 0.95
CA VAL A 29 -11.00 -18.35 1.64
C VAL A 29 -11.59 -19.64 2.18
N ARG A 30 -11.89 -19.67 3.49
CA ARG A 30 -12.37 -20.89 4.16
C ARG A 30 -13.88 -21.06 4.07
N GLU A 31 -14.60 -19.95 4.09
CA GLU A 31 -16.05 -19.92 3.99
C GLU A 31 -16.50 -19.62 2.56
N ARG A 32 -17.81 -19.59 2.34
CA ARG A 32 -18.38 -19.32 1.01
C ARG A 32 -18.35 -17.83 0.64
N GLU A 33 -18.15 -16.97 1.63
CA GLU A 33 -18.16 -15.51 1.49
C GLU A 33 -16.77 -14.95 1.79
N VAL A 34 -16.37 -13.95 1.01
CA VAL A 34 -15.12 -13.22 1.21
C VAL A 34 -15.35 -12.18 2.31
N THR A 35 -14.48 -12.18 3.32
CA THR A 35 -14.57 -11.26 4.45
C THR A 35 -13.50 -10.16 4.35
N GLU A 36 -13.64 -9.10 5.16
CA GLU A 36 -12.59 -8.07 5.29
C GLU A 36 -11.25 -8.67 5.73
N HIS A 37 -11.28 -9.73 6.53
CA HIS A 37 -10.06 -10.42 6.95
C HIS A 37 -9.35 -11.12 5.78
N ASP A 38 -10.10 -11.65 4.81
CA ASP A 38 -9.51 -12.23 3.59
C ASP A 38 -8.89 -11.13 2.72
N LEU A 39 -9.51 -9.94 2.67
CA LEU A 39 -8.97 -8.76 1.99
C LEU A 39 -7.66 -8.26 2.63
N GLU A 40 -7.61 -8.12 3.96
CA GLU A 40 -6.38 -7.74 4.67
C GLU A 40 -5.26 -8.72 4.36
N ARG A 41 -5.55 -10.02 4.44
CA ARG A 41 -4.56 -11.07 4.17
C ARG A 41 -4.08 -11.09 2.72
N VAL A 42 -4.96 -10.85 1.75
CA VAL A 42 -4.54 -10.83 0.34
C VAL A 42 -3.71 -9.61 0.01
N ILE A 43 -4.03 -8.46 0.63
CA ILE A 43 -3.24 -7.24 0.49
C ILE A 43 -1.85 -7.43 1.11
N ASP A 44 -1.77 -8.02 2.30
CA ASP A 44 -0.50 -8.37 2.94
C ASP A 44 0.33 -9.30 2.05
N ALA A 45 -0.29 -10.36 1.52
CA ALA A 45 0.38 -11.31 0.62
C ALA A 45 0.85 -10.63 -0.68
N ALA A 46 0.03 -9.78 -1.30
CA ALA A 46 0.39 -9.05 -2.51
C ALA A 46 1.49 -8.02 -2.26
N SER A 47 1.53 -7.41 -1.07
CA SER A 47 2.53 -6.40 -0.70
C SER A 47 3.87 -6.99 -0.24
N ALA A 48 3.96 -8.31 -0.05
CA ALA A 48 5.17 -9.03 0.37
C ALA A 48 6.18 -9.19 -0.78
N VAL A 49 6.62 -8.07 -1.34
CA VAL A 49 7.62 -7.99 -2.41
C VAL A 49 9.00 -7.63 -1.84
N ALA A 50 10.06 -8.03 -2.53
CA ALA A 50 11.41 -7.63 -2.17
C ALA A 50 11.63 -6.14 -2.45
N ILE A 51 11.66 -5.33 -1.39
CA ILE A 51 11.97 -3.90 -1.46
C ILE A 51 13.46 -3.70 -1.16
N PRO A 52 14.21 -3.02 -2.04
CA PRO A 52 15.59 -2.63 -1.76
C PRO A 52 15.72 -1.88 -0.43
N ALA A 53 16.83 -2.07 0.28
CA ALA A 53 17.02 -1.50 1.62
C ALA A 53 17.00 0.04 1.67
N ASP A 54 17.22 0.70 0.53
CA ASP A 54 17.19 2.14 0.35
C ASP A 54 15.81 2.68 -0.09
N GLN A 55 14.81 1.80 -0.24
CA GLN A 55 13.47 2.14 -0.69
C GLN A 55 12.42 1.91 0.40
N LYS A 56 11.31 2.63 0.30
CA LYS A 56 10.17 2.52 1.21
C LYS A 56 8.86 2.53 0.45
N ILE A 57 7.93 1.68 0.87
CA ILE A 57 6.55 1.69 0.36
C ILE A 57 5.87 2.98 0.80
N LEU A 58 5.40 3.77 -0.18
CA LEU A 58 4.62 4.98 0.06
C LEU A 58 3.12 4.69 0.11
N HIS A 59 2.65 3.79 -0.75
CA HIS A 59 1.23 3.47 -0.87
C HIS A 59 1.03 2.10 -1.51
N ILE A 60 -0.08 1.44 -1.15
CA ILE A 60 -0.51 0.17 -1.72
C ILE A 60 -1.91 0.41 -2.29
N LEU A 61 -2.09 0.14 -3.58
CA LEU A 61 -3.36 0.33 -4.29
C LEU A 61 -3.85 -1.02 -4.79
N PRO A 62 -4.93 -1.57 -4.22
CA PRO A 62 -5.61 -2.71 -4.82
C PRO A 62 -6.14 -2.33 -6.21
N GLN A 63 -5.89 -3.17 -7.22
CA GLN A 63 -6.32 -2.92 -8.60
C GLN A 63 -7.58 -3.72 -8.92
N GLU A 64 -7.51 -5.04 -8.79
CA GLU A 64 -8.62 -5.96 -9.05
C GLU A 64 -8.57 -7.16 -8.10
N TYR A 65 -9.72 -7.81 -7.93
CA TYR A 65 -9.88 -9.07 -7.23
C TYR A 65 -10.50 -10.07 -8.22
N LEU A 66 -9.91 -11.25 -8.33
CA LEU A 66 -10.29 -12.31 -9.26
C LEU A 66 -10.86 -13.52 -8.51
#